data_AF-A0A378FPZ5-F1
#
_entry.id   AF-A0A378FPZ5-F1
#
_cell.length_a   1.000
_cell.length_b   1.000
_cell.length_c   1.000
_cell.angle_alpha   90.00
_cell.angle_beta   90.00
_cell.angle_gamma   90.00
#
_symmetry.space_group_name_H-M   'P 1'
#
loop_
_entity.id
_entity.type
_entity.pdbx_description
1 polymer ?
#
loop_
_entity_poly.entity_id
_entity_poly.type
_entity_poly.pdbx_seq_one_letter_code
_entity_poly.pdbx_strand_id
1 'polypeptide(L)' 'MICLEHYELPGYLLEKYGGWGSKTVVELFVRYAEKVFARYHPKVTRWFTFNEPIVVHPGLSGCSALAL' A
#
# COMPACT_ATOMS: atom_id res chain seq x y z
N MET A 1 -7.35 -15.29 5.61
CA MET A 1 -6.22 -14.84 4.76
C MET A 1 -6.40 -13.35 4.56
N ILE A 2 -5.34 -12.55 4.74
CA ILE A 2 -5.41 -11.09 4.58
C ILE A 2 -4.26 -10.64 3.67
N CYS A 3 -4.58 -9.78 2.71
CA CYS A 3 -3.61 -8.97 1.96
C CYS A 3 -3.57 -7.57 2.59
N LEU A 4 -2.37 -7.03 2.82
CA LEU A 4 -2.21 -5.73 3.47
C LEU A 4 -2.43 -4.56 2.51
N GLU A 5 -2.05 -4.73 1.24
CA GLU A 5 -2.19 -3.75 0.17
C GLU A 5 -2.81 -4.43 -1.05
N HIS A 6 -3.92 -3.87 -1.55
CA HIS A 6 -4.65 -4.38 -2.69
C HIS A 6 -5.11 -3.21 -3.61
N TYR A 7 -4.18 -2.31 -3.93
CA TYR A 7 -4.40 -1.09 -4.70
C TYR A 7 -5.23 -0.01 -4.00
N GLU A 8 -5.15 0.09 -2.67
CA GLU A 8 -5.84 1.13 -1.89
C GLU A 8 -4.87 2.04 -1.11
N LEU A 9 -3.76 2.43 -1.75
CA LEU A 9 -2.88 3.45 -1.17
C LEU A 9 -3.71 4.71 -0.83
N PRO A 10 -3.65 5.23 0.42
CA PRO A 10 -4.39 6.43 0.79
C PRO A 10 -4.05 7.62 -0.10
N GLY A 11 -5.07 8.27 -0.68
CA GLY A 11 -4.89 9.40 -1.61
C GLY A 11 -4.04 10.53 -1.04
N TYR A 12 -4.16 10.81 0.27
CA TYR A 12 -3.30 11.77 0.96
C TYR A 12 -1.80 11.46 0.84
N LEU A 13 -1.42 10.18 0.90
CA LEU A 13 -0.01 9.77 0.78
C LEU A 13 0.47 9.85 -0.67
N LEU A 14 -0.42 9.61 -1.63
CA LEU A 14 -0.14 9.82 -3.05
C LEU A 14 0.11 11.31 -3.32
N GLU A 15 -0.82 12.18 -2.93
CA GLU A 15 -0.74 13.63 -3.15
C GLU A 15 0.43 14.28 -2.42
N LYS A 16 0.66 13.91 -1.15
CA LYS A 16 1.68 14.55 -0.32
C LYS A 16 3.10 14.04 -0.56
N TYR A 17 3.24 12.75 -0.88
CA TYR A 17 4.56 12.11 -0.92
C TYR A 17 4.87 11.42 -2.26
N GLY A 18 3.99 11.46 -3.26
CA GLY A 18 4.20 10.75 -4.53
C GLY A 18 4.00 9.23 -4.44
N GLY A 19 3.30 8.77 -3.40
CA GLY A 19 2.94 7.37 -3.21
C GLY A 19 4.13 6.43 -3.05
N TRP A 20 4.09 5.27 -3.71
CA TRP A 20 5.08 4.20 -3.55
C TRP A 20 6.51 4.57 -3.99
N GLY A 21 6.69 5.67 -4.73
CA GLY A 21 8.01 6.21 -5.03
C GLY A 21 8.74 6.82 -3.82
N SER A 22 8.04 7.08 -2.71
CA SER A 22 8.61 7.70 -1.53
C SER A 22 8.92 6.72 -0.41
N LYS A 23 10.16 6.78 0.09
CA LYS A 23 10.60 6.03 1.28
C LYS A 23 9.75 6.34 2.52
N THR A 24 9.22 7.55 2.64
CA THR A 24 8.32 7.93 3.73
C THR A 24 7.03 7.11 3.70
N VAL A 25 6.48 6.84 2.52
CA VAL A 25 5.28 6.00 2.37
C VAL A 25 5.60 4.55 2.74
N VAL A 26 6.78 4.05 2.37
CA VAL A 26 7.24 2.72 2.78
C VAL A 26 7.36 2.60 4.30
N GLU A 27 7.95 3.58 4.98
CA GLU A 27 8.04 3.62 6.45
C GLU A 27 6.66 3.66 7.12
N LEU A 28 5.72 4.43 6.59
CA LEU A 28 4.34 4.49 7.07
C LEU A 28 3.61 3.15 6.87
N PHE A 29 3.84 2.47 5.73
CA PHE A 29 3.29 1.15 5.46
C PHE A 29 3.81 0.10 6.45
N VAL A 30 5.11 0.13 6.80
CA VAL A 30 5.68 -0.76 7.82
C VAL A 30 4.98 -0.55 9.17
N ARG A 31 4.80 0.71 9.61
CA ARG A 31 4.09 1.02 10.86
C ARG A 31 2.63 0.56 10.83
N TYR A 32 1.97 0.66 9.68
CA TYR A 32 0.63 0.11 9.48
C TYR A 32 0.63 -1.42 9.65
N ALA A 33 1.54 -2.12 8.97
CA ALA A 33 1.66 -3.57 9.03
C ALA A 33 1.92 -4.06 10.47
N GLU A 34 2.80 -3.40 11.22
CA GLU A 34 3.05 -3.69 12.64
C GLU A 34 1.77 -3.66 13.48
N LYS A 35 0.92 -2.63 13.29
CA LYS A 35 -0.36 -2.52 14.02
C LYS A 35 -1.36 -3.59 13.60
N VAL A 36 -1.43 -3.91 12.31
CA VAL A 36 -2.30 -5.00 11.80
C VAL A 36 -1.87 -6.34 12.37
N PHE A 37 -0.58 -6.66 12.33
CA PHE A 37 -0.06 -7.90 12.90
C PHE A 37 -0.31 -7.98 14.40
N ALA A 38 0.04 -6.93 15.17
CA ALA A 38 -0.23 -6.90 16.62
C ALA A 38 -1.71 -7.14 16.95
N ARG A 39 -2.63 -6.66 16.11
CA ARG A 39 -4.07 -6.78 16.34
C ARG A 39 -4.66 -8.13 15.92
N TYR A 40 -4.18 -8.71 14.82
CA TYR A 40 -4.87 -9.79 14.12
C TYR A 40 -4.07 -11.09 14.01
N HIS A 41 -2.77 -11.12 14.40
CA HIS A 41 -1.97 -12.34 14.40
C HIS A 41 -2.59 -13.55 15.13
N PRO A 42 -3.41 -13.41 16.20
CA PRO A 42 -4.00 -14.58 16.86
C PRO A 42 -5.08 -15.28 16.04
N LYS A 43 -5.67 -14.58 15.06
CA LYS A 43 -6.80 -15.06 14.24
C LYS A 43 -6.43 -15.33 12.78
N VAL A 44 -5.31 -14.80 12.32
CA VAL A 44 -4.94 -14.81 10.90
C VAL A 44 -3.56 -15.42 10.75
N THR A 45 -3.51 -16.54 10.04
CA THR A 45 -2.29 -17.34 9.85
C THR A 45 -1.69 -17.23 8.44
N ARG A 46 -2.44 -16.66 7.48
CA ARG A 46 -2.01 -16.50 6.08
C ARG A 46 -2.07 -15.04 5.68
N TRP A 47 -0.90 -14.52 5.28
CA TRP A 47 -0.65 -13.11 5.02
C TRP A 47 -0.03 -12.91 3.65
N PHE A 48 -0.44 -11.84 2.98
CA PHE A 48 0.15 -11.32 1.75
C PHE A 48 0.43 -9.84 1.97
N THR A 49 1.58 -9.36 1.50
CA THR A 49 1.96 -7.95 1.67
C THR A 49 1.32 -7.09 0.59
N PHE A 50 1.58 -7.43 -0.68
CA PHE A 50 1.04 -6.75 -1.84
C PHE A 50 0.34 -7.75 -2.75
N ASN A 51 -0.78 -7.34 -3.32
CA ASN A 51 -1.37 -8.03 -4.45
C ASN A 51 -0.72 -7.55 -5.75
N GLU A 52 -0.14 -8.48 -6.51
CA GLU A 52 0.41 -8.24 -7.86
C GLU A 52 1.19 -6.91 -8.01
N PRO A 53 2.27 -6.68 -7.24
CA PRO A 53 2.96 -5.38 -7.17
C PRO A 53 3.59 -4.89 -8.49
N ILE A 54 3.63 -5.74 -9.52
CA ILE A 54 4.12 -5.39 -10.86
C ILE A 54 3.00 -4.78 -11.72
N VAL A 55 1.73 -5.07 -11.41
CA VAL A 55 0.58 -4.53 -12.14
C VAL A 55 0.48 -3.04 -11.86
N VAL A 56 0.63 -2.25 -12.92
CA VAL A 56 0.58 -0.79 -12.84
C VAL A 56 -0.88 -0.37 -12.73
N HIS A 57 -1.26 0.17 -11.57
CA HIS A 57 -2.59 0.77 -11.40
C HIS A 57 -2.56 2.22 -11.91
N PRO A 58 -3.34 2.59 -12.94
CA PRO A 58 -3.26 3.91 -13.59
C PRO A 58 -3.46 5.10 -12.64
N GLY A 59 -4.19 4.91 -11.53
CA GLY A 59 -4.45 5.94 -10.52
C GLY A 59 -3.46 6.02 -9.35
N LEU A 60 -2.54 5.05 -9.20
CA LEU A 60 -1.63 4.97 -8.04
C LEU A 60 -0.15 4.98 -8.41
N SER A 61 0.18 4.83 -9.69
CA SER A 61 1.56 4.73 -10.17
C SER A 61 2.31 6.07 -10.19
N GLY A 62 1.68 7.18 -9.79
CA GLY A 62 2.30 8.52 -9.81
C GLY A 62 2.70 9.01 -11.20
N CYS A 63 2.52 8.21 -12.24
CA CYS A 63 2.72 8.59 -13.62
C CYS A 63 1.45 9.31 -14.07
N SER A 64 1.42 10.63 -13.89
CA SER A 64 0.40 11.50 -14.48
C SER A 64 0.59 11.53 -16.00
N ALA A 65 0.31 10.42 -16.68
CA ALA A 65 -0.08 10.48 -18.07
C ALA A 65 -1.49 11.05 -18.06
N LEU A 66 -1.62 12.28 -18.58
CA LEU A 66 -2.87 13.00 -18.82
C LEU A 66 -4.05 12.05 -19.06
N ALA A 67 -5.03 12.06 -18.16
CA ALA A 67 -6.39 11.71 -18.53
C ALA A 67 -6.96 12.92 -19.28
N LEU A 68 -7.04 12.77 -20.61
CA LEU A 68 -8.05 13.41 -21.45
C LEU A 68 -9.46 13.06 -20.94
#